data_AF-A0A1I8BHV8-F1
#
_entry.id   AF-A0A1I8BHV8-F1
#
_cell.length_a   1.000
_cell.length_b   1.000
_cell.length_c   1.000
_cell.angle_alpha   90.00
_cell.angle_beta   90.00
_cell.angle_gamma   90.00
#
_symmetry.space_group_name_H-M   'P 1'
#
loop_
_entity.id
_entity.type
_entity.pdbx_description
1 polymer ?
#
loop_
_entity_poly.entity_id
_entity_poly.type
_entity_poly.pdbx_seq_one_letter_code
_entity_poly.pdbx_strand_id
1 'polypeptide(L)'
;MNLYIWPAEFGLPSMDIESLQFMDIVLDNDLVPSQLCDFDAYSALLKQKIRPALLQTFWLDKYNYNSIIHNCYTQHLIFPYGLYYMEKKRSKADAVVKSTRKSLQQITMDAIQALNMLSAKLSDNKYFCGDKPCSLDALIFGYLAPLLKTPLPNDRLQLHLSATPNLVRFVESILSIKIARPLWQKRKESARRLMEEGRVEKEMRRNEKERPGDLHKTLFFGIACVTIGVLFALHTGIIVIEQVQIKEKKGNERKISGDEKPLEE
;
A
#
# COMPACT_ATOMS: atom_id res chain seq x y z
N MET A 1 -17.31 12.53 -2.34
CA MET A 1 -16.92 12.14 -3.71
C MET A 1 -15.53 11.55 -3.65
N ASN A 2 -15.41 10.23 -3.73
CA ASN A 2 -14.11 9.56 -3.70
C ASN A 2 -13.42 9.80 -5.05
N LEU A 3 -12.52 10.79 -5.10
CA LEU A 3 -11.52 10.91 -6.15
C LEU A 3 -10.59 9.70 -6.02
N TYR A 4 -10.93 8.62 -6.72
CA TYR A 4 -10.02 7.49 -6.89
C TYR A 4 -8.86 7.97 -7.76
N ILE A 5 -7.82 8.44 -7.07
CA ILE A 5 -6.54 8.90 -7.64
C ILE A 5 -6.07 7.84 -8.61
N TRP A 6 -5.93 8.22 -9.88
CA TRP A 6 -5.33 7.39 -10.91
C TRP A 6 -3.85 7.20 -10.55
N PRO A 7 -3.40 6.01 -10.11
CA PRO A 7 -2.04 5.84 -9.62
C PRO A 7 -1.11 5.44 -10.78
N ALA A 8 -1.26 6.07 -11.95
CA ALA A 8 -0.44 5.66 -13.10
C ALA A 8 0.87 6.44 -13.26
N GLU A 9 1.02 7.64 -12.68
CA GLU A 9 2.29 8.39 -12.82
C GLU A 9 2.97 8.79 -11.49
N PHE A 10 2.39 8.41 -10.36
CA PHE A 10 2.90 8.79 -9.04
C PHE A 10 3.71 7.70 -8.32
N GLY A 11 4.25 6.75 -9.08
CA GLY A 11 5.07 5.66 -8.57
C GLY A 11 5.63 4.70 -9.62
N LEU A 12 5.27 4.82 -10.90
CA LEU A 12 5.96 4.07 -11.94
C LEU A 12 7.27 4.78 -12.32
N PRO A 13 8.38 4.04 -12.56
CA PRO A 13 9.49 4.55 -13.35
C PRO A 13 8.92 5.06 -14.69
N SER A 14 9.65 5.91 -15.41
CA SER A 14 9.27 6.38 -16.75
C SER A 14 8.47 5.31 -17.48
N MET A 15 7.23 5.60 -17.89
CA MET A 15 6.50 4.72 -18.81
C MET A 15 7.25 4.77 -20.15
N ASP A 16 8.38 4.07 -20.17
CA ASP A 16 9.06 3.64 -21.36
C ASP A 16 8.25 2.43 -21.83
N ILE A 17 7.72 2.48 -23.05
CA ILE A 17 6.84 1.45 -23.61
C ILE A 17 7.53 0.08 -23.60
N GLU A 18 8.87 0.06 -23.62
CA GLU A 18 9.69 -1.15 -23.40
C GLU A 18 9.32 -1.89 -22.10
N SER A 19 8.99 -1.17 -21.03
CA SER A 19 8.56 -1.76 -19.76
C SER A 19 7.12 -2.31 -19.78
N LEU A 20 6.27 -1.81 -20.69
CA LEU A 20 4.91 -2.33 -20.93
C LEU A 20 4.93 -3.54 -21.86
N GLN A 21 5.86 -3.57 -22.84
CA GLN A 21 6.12 -4.75 -23.67
C GLN A 21 6.59 -5.95 -22.83
N PHE A 22 7.36 -5.70 -21.76
CA PHE A 22 7.77 -6.72 -20.80
C PHE A 22 6.61 -7.34 -19.98
N MET A 23 5.45 -6.66 -19.89
CA MET A 23 4.28 -7.15 -19.15
C MET A 23 3.28 -7.98 -19.99
N ASP A 24 3.67 -8.43 -21.19
CA ASP A 24 2.92 -9.39 -22.02
C ASP A 24 1.48 -8.92 -22.38
N ILE A 25 1.25 -7.60 -22.39
CA ILE A 25 0.04 -6.98 -22.97
C ILE A 25 0.50 -6.28 -24.25
N VAL A 26 0.62 -7.05 -25.33
CA VAL A 26 0.94 -6.49 -26.64
C VAL A 26 -0.35 -5.85 -27.20
N LEU A 27 -0.55 -4.56 -26.88
CA LEU A 27 -1.65 -3.76 -27.46
C LEU A 27 -1.48 -3.52 -28.97
N ASP A 28 -0.28 -3.74 -29.49
CA ASP A 28 0.16 -3.28 -30.81
C ASP A 28 0.42 -4.41 -31.83
N ASN A 29 -0.05 -5.64 -31.57
CA ASN A 29 0.15 -6.77 -32.50
C ASN A 29 -0.51 -6.54 -33.88
N ASP A 30 -1.53 -5.68 -33.93
CA ASP A 30 -2.26 -5.34 -35.16
C ASP A 30 -1.86 -3.96 -35.73
N LEU A 31 -0.83 -3.29 -35.17
CA LEU A 31 -0.52 -1.91 -35.54
C LEU A 31 0.27 -1.84 -36.86
N VAL A 32 -0.19 -0.98 -37.75
CA VAL A 32 0.51 -0.67 -39.01
C VAL A 32 1.79 0.13 -38.67
N PRO A 33 2.93 -0.09 -39.35
CA PRO A 33 4.18 0.64 -39.09
C PRO A 33 4.04 2.17 -39.10
N SER A 34 3.11 2.72 -39.89
CA SER A 34 2.80 4.15 -39.89
C SER A 34 2.22 4.65 -38.56
N GLN A 35 1.44 3.81 -37.87
CA GLN A 35 0.85 4.14 -36.57
C GLN A 35 1.90 4.15 -35.46
N LEU A 36 2.98 3.37 -35.60
CA LEU A 36 4.11 3.40 -34.68
C LEU A 36 4.89 4.71 -34.79
N CYS A 37 5.12 5.21 -36.01
CA CYS A 37 5.74 6.53 -36.21
C CYS A 37 4.86 7.66 -35.67
N ASP A 38 3.54 7.58 -35.88
CA ASP A 38 2.58 8.51 -35.28
C ASP A 38 2.68 8.47 -33.75
N PHE A 39 2.77 7.28 -33.16
CA PHE A 39 2.90 7.11 -31.72
C PHE A 39 4.12 7.87 -31.16
N ASP A 40 5.30 7.68 -31.76
CA ASP A 40 6.52 8.35 -31.32
C ASP A 40 6.44 9.88 -31.47
N ALA A 41 5.85 10.34 -32.58
CA ALA A 41 5.65 11.77 -32.83
C ALA A 41 4.73 12.40 -31.77
N TYR A 42 3.59 11.76 -31.46
CA TYR A 42 2.68 12.24 -30.43
C TYR A 42 3.26 12.08 -29.02
N SER A 43 4.04 11.04 -28.75
CA SER A 43 4.76 10.86 -27.49
C SER A 43 5.74 12.01 -27.26
N ALA A 44 6.51 12.39 -28.28
CA ALA A 44 7.39 13.55 -28.23
C ALA A 44 6.61 14.87 -28.03
N LEU A 45 5.49 15.07 -28.75
CA LEU A 45 4.62 16.24 -28.61
C LEU A 45 4.10 16.39 -27.16
N LEU A 46 3.56 15.30 -26.59
CA LEU A 46 3.05 15.27 -25.22
C LEU A 46 4.16 15.57 -24.21
N LYS A 47 5.32 14.92 -24.35
CA LYS A 47 6.49 15.10 -23.47
C LYS A 47 7.04 16.53 -23.52
N GLN A 48 7.01 17.19 -24.67
CA GLN A 48 7.59 18.53 -24.84
C GLN A 48 6.61 19.67 -24.54
N LYS A 49 5.32 19.52 -24.85
CA LYS A 49 4.34 20.61 -24.78
C LYS A 49 3.39 20.46 -23.59
N ILE A 50 2.81 19.28 -23.40
CA ILE A 50 1.76 19.06 -22.38
C ILE A 50 2.37 18.74 -21.01
N ARG A 51 3.39 17.88 -20.94
CA ARG A 51 4.06 17.53 -19.69
C ARG A 51 4.56 18.72 -18.87
N PRO A 52 5.31 19.70 -19.42
CA PRO A 52 5.76 20.85 -18.63
C PRO A 52 4.58 21.71 -18.11
N ALA A 53 3.50 21.83 -18.89
CA ALA A 53 2.32 22.57 -18.45
C ALA A 53 1.57 21.87 -17.30
N LEU A 54 1.46 20.54 -17.34
CA LEU A 54 0.89 19.77 -16.24
C LEU A 54 1.76 19.85 -14.98
N LEU A 55 3.08 19.70 -15.13
CA LEU A 55 4.01 19.80 -14.00
C LEU A 55 3.93 21.17 -13.33
N GLN A 56 3.86 22.23 -14.12
CA GLN A 56 3.65 23.59 -13.63
C GLN A 56 2.33 23.72 -12.86
N THR A 57 1.23 23.23 -13.42
CA THR A 57 -0.12 23.35 -12.85
C THR A 57 -0.28 22.55 -11.56
N PHE A 58 0.26 21.33 -11.50
CA PHE A 58 0.10 20.44 -10.36
C PHE A 58 1.12 20.67 -9.23
N TRP A 59 2.37 20.97 -9.56
CA TRP A 59 3.47 20.99 -8.57
C TRP A 59 4.01 22.39 -8.25
N LEU A 60 3.94 23.32 -9.20
CA LEU A 60 4.55 24.64 -9.03
C LEU A 60 3.52 25.71 -8.64
N ASP A 61 2.26 25.57 -9.09
CA ASP A 61 1.17 26.40 -8.61
C ASP A 61 0.87 26.11 -7.13
N LYS A 62 1.08 27.12 -6.29
CA LYS A 62 0.88 27.05 -4.84
C LYS A 62 -0.57 26.75 -4.47
N TYR A 63 -1.54 27.26 -5.23
CA TYR A 63 -2.97 27.09 -4.91
C TYR A 63 -3.43 25.66 -5.18
N ASN A 64 -3.11 25.14 -6.37
CA ASN A 64 -3.45 23.77 -6.77
C ASN A 64 -2.70 22.74 -5.92
N TYR A 65 -1.42 23.01 -5.63
CA TYR A 65 -0.59 22.11 -4.84
C TYR A 65 -1.11 21.95 -3.41
N ASN A 66 -1.33 23.06 -2.68
CA ASN A 66 -1.72 23.00 -1.27
C ASN A 66 -3.15 22.48 -1.07
N SER A 67 -4.06 22.79 -1.99
CA SER A 67 -5.47 22.40 -1.87
C SER A 67 -5.70 20.92 -2.15
N ILE A 68 -5.12 20.40 -3.24
CA ILE A 68 -5.48 19.09 -3.78
C ILE A 68 -4.28 18.15 -3.73
N ILE A 69 -3.20 18.50 -4.41
CA ILE A 69 -2.11 17.56 -4.68
C ILE A 69 -1.42 17.14 -3.38
N HIS A 70 -1.05 18.08 -2.52
CA HIS A 70 -0.43 17.79 -1.24
C HIS A 70 -1.27 16.81 -0.40
N ASN A 71 -2.57 17.09 -0.28
CA ASN A 71 -3.48 16.26 0.52
C ASN A 71 -3.68 14.87 -0.09
N CYS A 72 -3.84 14.78 -1.41
CA CYS A 72 -3.98 13.49 -2.11
C CYS A 72 -2.75 12.58 -1.90
N TYR A 73 -1.53 13.14 -1.94
CA TYR A 73 -0.30 12.36 -1.72
C TYR A 73 -0.09 12.00 -0.26
N THR A 74 -0.22 12.96 0.64
CA THR A 74 0.11 12.76 2.05
C THR A 74 -0.84 11.80 2.75
N GLN A 75 -2.09 11.66 2.28
CA GLN A 75 -3.02 10.64 2.77
C GLN A 75 -2.49 9.20 2.69
N HIS A 76 -1.57 8.92 1.76
CA HIS A 76 -1.08 7.58 1.48
C HIS A 76 0.37 7.37 1.93
N LEU A 77 1.01 8.40 2.51
CA LEU A 77 2.42 8.40 2.84
C LEU A 77 2.63 8.58 4.34
N ILE A 78 3.51 7.76 4.91
CA ILE A 78 3.87 7.84 6.32
C ILE A 78 4.81 9.02 6.54
N PHE A 79 4.57 9.82 7.59
CA PHE A 79 5.48 10.86 8.02
C PHE A 79 6.79 10.23 8.56
N PRO A 80 8.00 10.71 8.18
CA PRO A 80 8.30 11.90 7.39
C PRO A 80 8.56 11.65 5.89
N TYR A 81 8.49 10.39 5.43
CA TYR A 81 8.77 10.02 4.04
C TYR A 81 7.92 10.82 3.03
N GLY A 82 6.66 11.11 3.39
CA GLY A 82 5.79 11.95 2.59
C GLY A 82 6.36 13.33 2.27
N LEU A 83 7.01 13.99 3.23
CA LEU A 83 7.61 15.31 3.03
C LEU A 83 8.78 15.26 2.05
N TYR A 84 9.72 14.34 2.29
CA TYR A 84 10.88 14.13 1.41
C TYR A 84 10.45 13.77 -0.02
N TYR A 85 9.52 12.83 -0.17
CA TYR A 85 9.03 12.38 -1.47
C TYR A 85 8.40 13.53 -2.25
N MET A 86 7.59 14.34 -1.60
CA MET A 86 6.89 15.47 -2.21
C MET A 86 7.84 16.59 -2.62
N GLU A 87 8.81 16.92 -1.77
CA GLU A 87 9.84 17.92 -2.09
C GLU A 87 10.71 17.46 -3.28
N LYS A 88 11.13 16.20 -3.27
CA LYS A 88 11.89 15.61 -4.39
C LYS A 88 11.11 15.67 -5.70
N LYS A 89 9.81 15.37 -5.69
CA LYS A 89 8.95 15.45 -6.87
C LYS A 89 8.80 16.89 -7.36
N ARG A 90 8.58 17.84 -6.44
CA ARG A 90 8.47 19.26 -6.76
C ARG A 90 9.76 19.83 -7.35
N SER A 91 10.91 19.47 -6.79
CA SER A 91 12.23 19.84 -7.31
C SER A 91 12.47 19.30 -8.73
N LYS A 92 12.07 18.05 -9.00
CA LYS A 92 12.12 17.49 -10.36
C LYS A 92 11.18 18.20 -11.33
N ALA A 93 9.97 18.54 -10.90
CA ALA A 93 9.01 19.29 -11.72
C ALA A 93 9.57 20.68 -12.08
N ASP A 94 10.14 21.37 -11.10
CA ASP A 94 10.81 22.66 -11.26
C ASP A 94 11.98 22.59 -12.25
N ALA A 95 12.82 21.54 -12.15
CA ALA A 95 13.92 21.33 -13.08
C ALA A 95 13.46 21.15 -14.54
N VAL A 96 12.37 20.41 -14.78
CA VAL A 96 11.81 20.21 -16.14
C VAL A 96 11.19 21.48 -16.69
N VAL A 97 10.51 22.27 -15.87
CA VAL A 97 9.95 23.55 -16.31
C VAL A 97 11.06 24.55 -16.62
N LYS A 98 12.08 24.63 -15.76
CA LYS A 98 13.26 25.49 -15.98
C LYS A 98 14.06 25.09 -17.21
N SER A 99 14.20 23.79 -17.50
CA SER A 99 14.91 23.32 -18.70
C SER A 99 14.22 23.74 -20.00
N THR A 100 12.90 23.98 -19.96
CA THR A 100 12.13 24.46 -21.11
C THR A 100 12.51 25.92 -21.48
N ARG A 101 13.05 26.71 -20.54
CA ARG A 101 13.45 28.12 -20.73
C ARG A 101 12.35 29.03 -21.31
N LYS A 102 11.08 28.69 -21.05
CA LYS A 102 9.90 29.43 -21.52
C LYS A 102 9.19 30.10 -20.36
N SER A 103 8.46 31.18 -20.66
CA SER A 103 7.58 31.81 -19.68
C SER A 103 6.37 30.92 -19.39
N LEU A 104 5.74 31.11 -18.22
CA LEU A 104 4.51 30.39 -17.85
C LEU A 104 3.43 30.50 -18.95
N GLN A 105 3.24 31.70 -19.49
CA GLN A 105 2.25 31.95 -20.54
C GLN A 105 2.57 31.19 -21.83
N GLN A 106 3.85 31.15 -22.22
CA GLN A 106 4.29 30.40 -23.40
C GLN A 106 4.06 28.90 -23.21
N ILE A 107 4.35 28.35 -22.03
CA ILE A 107 4.11 26.93 -21.71
C ILE A 107 2.61 26.60 -21.81
N THR A 108 1.74 27.46 -21.27
CA THR A 108 0.29 27.28 -21.38
C THR A 108 -0.18 27.37 -22.84
N MET A 109 0.29 28.35 -23.62
CA MET A 109 -0.07 28.48 -25.03
C MET A 109 0.40 27.28 -25.86
N ASP A 110 1.61 26.81 -25.61
CA ASP A 110 2.18 25.61 -26.24
C ASP A 110 1.33 24.36 -25.96
N ALA A 111 0.86 24.20 -24.73
CA ALA A 111 -0.02 23.09 -24.35
C ALA A 111 -1.40 23.23 -25.00
N ILE A 112 -1.98 24.43 -25.05
CA ILE A 112 -3.25 24.69 -25.75
C ILE A 112 -3.13 24.35 -27.24
N GLN A 113 -2.03 24.74 -27.89
CA GLN A 113 -1.77 24.41 -29.29
C GLN A 113 -1.68 22.89 -29.48
N ALA A 114 -0.99 22.17 -28.58
CA ALA A 114 -0.92 20.72 -28.63
C ALA A 114 -2.29 20.06 -28.42
N LEU A 115 -3.14 20.57 -27.52
CA LEU A 115 -4.52 20.11 -27.37
C LEU A 115 -5.34 20.32 -28.64
N ASN A 116 -5.17 21.45 -29.33
CA ASN A 116 -5.84 21.71 -30.60
C ASN A 116 -5.37 20.75 -31.70
N MET A 117 -4.07 20.42 -31.75
CA MET A 117 -3.54 19.40 -32.67
C MET A 117 -4.12 18.01 -32.39
N LEU A 118 -4.21 17.62 -31.12
CA LEU A 118 -4.84 16.36 -30.71
C LEU A 118 -6.32 16.34 -31.07
N SER A 119 -7.04 17.44 -30.83
CA SER A 119 -8.43 17.62 -31.22
C SER A 119 -8.61 17.46 -32.74
N ALA A 120 -7.74 18.07 -33.54
CA ALA A 120 -7.77 17.97 -35.00
C ALA A 120 -7.46 16.54 -35.48
N LYS A 121 -6.51 15.84 -34.86
CA LYS A 121 -6.19 14.44 -35.19
C LYS A 121 -7.33 13.49 -34.82
N LEU A 122 -7.98 13.70 -33.68
CA LEU A 122 -9.12 12.89 -33.26
C LEU A 122 -10.32 13.10 -34.18
N SER A 123 -10.58 14.36 -34.57
CA SER A 123 -11.74 14.74 -35.39
C SER A 123 -13.03 14.18 -34.75
N ASP A 124 -13.83 13.45 -35.54
CA ASP A 124 -15.06 12.75 -35.09
C ASP A 124 -14.83 11.27 -34.72
N ASN A 125 -13.59 10.79 -34.74
CA ASN A 125 -13.29 9.41 -34.39
C ASN A 125 -13.45 9.16 -32.89
N LYS A 126 -13.81 7.92 -32.53
CA LYS A 126 -13.96 7.52 -31.13
C LYS A 126 -12.61 7.43 -30.41
N TYR A 127 -11.58 6.96 -31.10
CA TYR A 127 -10.20 6.86 -30.64
C TYR A 127 -9.23 7.37 -31.71
N PHE A 128 -7.98 7.65 -31.34
CA PHE A 128 -6.94 8.13 -32.25
C PHE A 128 -6.56 7.08 -33.31
N CYS A 129 -6.74 5.79 -32.99
CA CYS A 129 -6.53 4.68 -33.92
C CYS A 129 -7.83 4.18 -34.60
N GLY A 130 -8.91 4.96 -34.54
CA GLY A 130 -10.21 4.61 -35.13
C GLY A 130 -11.16 3.96 -34.12
N ASP A 131 -11.55 2.71 -34.37
CA ASP A 131 -12.63 2.04 -33.62
C ASP A 131 -12.17 1.22 -32.41
N LYS A 132 -10.88 0.85 -32.35
CA LYS A 132 -10.30 0.09 -31.23
C LYS A 132 -9.32 0.96 -30.44
N PRO A 133 -9.32 0.87 -29.10
CA PRO A 133 -8.35 1.58 -28.27
C PRO A 133 -6.95 0.98 -28.43
N CYS A 134 -5.95 1.84 -28.60
CA CYS A 134 -4.55 1.51 -28.84
C CYS A 134 -3.62 2.00 -27.72
N SER A 135 -2.35 1.62 -27.76
CA SER A 135 -1.27 2.21 -26.96
C SER A 135 -1.22 3.74 -27.01
N LEU A 136 -1.40 4.35 -28.20
CA LEU A 136 -1.47 5.81 -28.37
C LEU A 136 -2.62 6.43 -27.57
N ASP A 137 -3.79 5.80 -27.61
CA ASP A 137 -4.96 6.25 -26.85
C ASP A 137 -4.68 6.20 -25.35
N ALA A 138 -4.05 5.13 -24.88
CA ALA A 138 -3.66 4.99 -23.48
C ALA A 138 -2.66 6.07 -23.05
N LEU A 139 -1.69 6.39 -23.91
CA LEU A 139 -0.71 7.44 -23.67
C LEU A 139 -1.39 8.81 -23.54
N ILE A 140 -2.17 9.21 -24.54
CA ILE A 140 -2.88 10.51 -24.56
C ILE A 140 -3.84 10.59 -23.37
N PHE A 141 -4.57 9.51 -23.11
CA PHE A 141 -5.46 9.39 -21.96
C PHE A 141 -4.72 9.64 -20.64
N GLY A 142 -3.51 9.11 -20.47
CA GLY A 142 -2.70 9.29 -19.26
C GLY A 142 -2.39 10.75 -18.93
N TYR A 143 -2.26 11.60 -19.95
CA TYR A 143 -2.05 13.04 -19.78
C TYR A 143 -3.37 13.82 -19.60
N LEU A 144 -4.41 13.48 -20.37
CA LEU A 144 -5.67 14.23 -20.37
C LEU A 144 -6.58 13.92 -19.18
N ALA A 145 -6.62 12.67 -18.73
CA ALA A 145 -7.54 12.25 -17.67
C ALA A 145 -7.25 12.94 -16.32
N PRO A 146 -5.98 13.03 -15.84
CA PRO A 146 -5.67 13.76 -14.62
C PRO A 146 -6.02 15.25 -14.72
N LEU A 147 -5.76 15.86 -15.88
CA LEU A 147 -6.06 17.26 -16.13
C LEU A 147 -7.56 17.54 -16.09
N LEU A 148 -8.37 16.66 -16.70
CA LEU A 148 -9.82 16.85 -16.77
C LEU A 148 -10.52 16.53 -15.44
N LYS A 149 -10.11 15.45 -14.75
CA LYS A 149 -10.83 14.93 -13.58
C LYS A 149 -10.35 15.49 -12.24
N THR A 150 -9.20 16.15 -12.19
CA THR A 150 -8.75 16.82 -10.96
C THR A 150 -9.47 18.16 -10.82
N PRO A 151 -10.16 18.47 -9.71
CA PRO A 151 -10.93 19.71 -9.57
C PRO A 151 -10.02 20.91 -9.28
N LEU A 152 -9.18 21.34 -10.24
CA LEU A 152 -8.21 22.40 -10.01
C LEU A 152 -8.91 23.76 -9.86
N PRO A 153 -8.65 24.53 -8.77
CA PRO A 153 -9.32 25.80 -8.52
C PRO A 153 -8.96 26.90 -9.52
N ASN A 154 -7.78 26.83 -10.14
CA ASN A 154 -7.35 27.80 -11.14
C ASN A 154 -6.51 27.11 -12.22
N ASP A 155 -7.13 26.79 -13.36
CA ASP A 155 -6.37 26.34 -14.52
C ASP A 155 -7.02 26.71 -15.86
N ARG A 156 -6.33 27.57 -16.60
CA ARG A 156 -6.69 27.95 -17.99
C ARG A 156 -6.61 26.76 -18.95
N LEU A 157 -5.70 25.82 -18.69
CA LEU A 157 -5.51 24.63 -19.52
C LEU A 157 -6.66 23.63 -19.32
N GLN A 158 -7.06 23.38 -18.06
CA GLN A 158 -8.25 22.58 -17.77
C GLN A 158 -9.52 23.20 -18.38
N LEU A 159 -9.70 24.52 -18.28
CA LEU A 159 -10.84 25.21 -18.89
C LEU A 159 -10.86 24.99 -20.41
N HIS A 160 -9.72 25.15 -21.09
CA HIS A 160 -9.62 24.90 -22.53
C HIS A 160 -9.94 23.45 -22.89
N LEU A 161 -9.40 22.47 -22.14
CA LEU A 161 -9.69 21.06 -22.35
C LEU A 161 -11.18 20.74 -22.13
N SER A 162 -11.81 21.34 -21.13
CA SER A 162 -13.25 21.18 -20.87
C SER A 162 -14.12 21.78 -21.98
N ALA A 163 -13.61 22.81 -22.69
CA ALA A 163 -14.27 23.43 -23.83
C ALA A 163 -14.10 22.64 -25.14
N THR A 164 -13.24 21.62 -25.18
CA THR A 164 -13.05 20.73 -26.35
C THR A 164 -13.86 19.43 -26.18
N PRO A 165 -15.09 19.34 -26.74
CA PRO A 165 -16.01 18.23 -26.43
C PRO A 165 -15.54 16.89 -26.99
N ASN A 166 -14.82 16.86 -28.10
CA ASN A 166 -14.27 15.64 -28.69
C ASN A 166 -13.26 14.94 -27.76
N LEU A 167 -12.32 15.69 -27.21
CA LEU A 167 -11.33 15.17 -26.25
C LEU A 167 -11.98 14.76 -24.94
N VAL A 168 -12.97 15.50 -24.46
CA VAL A 168 -13.75 15.11 -23.27
C VAL A 168 -14.47 13.78 -23.50
N ARG A 169 -15.18 13.63 -24.63
CA ARG A 169 -15.86 12.39 -25.02
C ARG A 169 -14.88 11.21 -25.13
N PHE A 170 -13.70 11.45 -25.67
CA PHE A 170 -12.63 10.44 -25.74
C PHE A 170 -12.23 9.95 -24.34
N VAL A 171 -11.91 10.87 -23.42
CA VAL A 171 -11.53 10.53 -22.04
C VAL A 171 -12.65 9.76 -21.35
N GLU A 172 -13.91 10.20 -21.48
CA GLU A 172 -15.05 9.53 -20.87
C GLU A 172 -15.32 8.15 -21.46
N SER A 173 -15.15 7.98 -22.77
CA SER A 173 -15.27 6.69 -23.44
C SER A 173 -14.27 5.69 -22.88
N ILE A 174 -13.00 6.08 -22.72
CA ILE A 174 -11.97 5.20 -22.13
C ILE A 174 -12.24 4.92 -20.65
N LEU A 175 -12.66 5.93 -19.87
CA LEU A 175 -13.04 5.75 -18.47
C LEU A 175 -14.16 4.73 -18.31
N SER A 176 -15.20 4.79 -19.16
CA SER A 176 -16.32 3.85 -19.12
C SER A 176 -15.88 2.40 -19.39
N ILE A 177 -14.82 2.20 -20.18
CA ILE A 177 -14.30 0.86 -20.51
C ILE A 177 -13.45 0.33 -19.37
N LYS A 178 -12.57 1.16 -18.81
CA LYS A 178 -11.55 0.74 -17.83
C LYS A 178 -12.05 0.73 -16.38
N ILE A 179 -12.97 1.61 -16.01
CA ILE A 179 -13.45 1.73 -14.62
C ILE A 179 -14.67 0.83 -14.36
N ALA A 180 -15.48 0.51 -15.38
CA ALA A 180 -16.76 -0.19 -15.20
C ALA A 180 -16.68 -1.74 -15.11
N ARG A 181 -15.53 -2.39 -15.32
CA ARG A 181 -15.37 -3.86 -15.24
C ARG A 181 -13.90 -4.17 -14.84
N PRO A 182 -13.48 -5.16 -14.02
CA PRO A 182 -13.86 -5.72 -12.72
C PRO A 182 -12.67 -5.68 -11.69
N LEU A 183 -11.65 -4.82 -11.87
CA LEU A 183 -10.39 -4.87 -11.09
C LEU A 183 -10.53 -4.42 -9.61
N TRP A 184 -11.46 -3.51 -9.32
CA TRP A 184 -11.72 -3.03 -7.95
C TRP A 184 -12.39 -4.08 -7.07
N GLN A 185 -13.32 -4.86 -7.64
CA GLN A 185 -13.94 -6.00 -6.98
C GLN A 185 -12.87 -7.02 -6.60
N LYS A 186 -12.00 -7.39 -7.55
CA LYS A 186 -10.92 -8.35 -7.33
C LYS A 186 -9.93 -7.89 -6.25
N ARG A 187 -9.48 -6.63 -6.26
CA ARG A 187 -8.59 -6.08 -5.22
C ARG A 187 -9.25 -6.00 -3.84
N LYS A 188 -10.54 -5.65 -3.77
CA LYS A 188 -11.31 -5.59 -2.51
C LYS A 188 -11.53 -6.97 -1.91
N GLU A 189 -11.79 -7.97 -2.75
CA GLU A 189 -11.91 -9.38 -2.35
C GLU A 189 -10.57 -9.95 -1.87
N SER A 190 -9.48 -9.74 -2.61
CA SER A 190 -8.13 -10.17 -2.19
C SER A 190 -7.70 -9.53 -0.88
N ALA A 191 -7.96 -8.23 -0.69
CA ALA A 191 -7.67 -7.54 0.57
C ALA A 191 -8.52 -8.08 1.74
N ARG A 192 -9.79 -8.41 1.51
CA ARG A 192 -10.63 -9.08 2.54
C ARG A 192 -10.11 -10.47 2.90
N ARG A 193 -9.68 -11.27 1.92
CA ARG A 193 -9.11 -12.62 2.17
C ARG A 193 -7.84 -12.54 3.00
N LEU A 194 -6.90 -11.67 2.63
CA LEU A 194 -5.66 -11.46 3.40
C LEU A 194 -5.92 -10.97 4.82
N MET A 195 -6.93 -10.12 5.02
CA MET A 195 -7.30 -9.67 6.37
C MET A 195 -7.93 -10.81 7.20
N GLU A 196 -8.75 -11.66 6.58
CA GLU A 196 -9.35 -12.82 7.25
C GLU A 196 -8.28 -13.86 7.59
N GLU A 197 -7.39 -14.18 6.65
CA GLU A 197 -6.22 -15.05 6.84
C GLU A 197 -5.33 -14.53 7.98
N GLY A 198 -5.04 -13.22 7.99
CA GLY A 198 -4.27 -12.59 9.06
C GLY A 198 -4.99 -12.57 10.43
N ARG A 199 -6.33 -12.55 10.44
CA ARG A 199 -7.13 -12.62 11.67
C ARG A 199 -7.13 -14.04 12.23
N VAL A 200 -7.32 -15.03 11.38
CA VAL A 200 -7.26 -16.46 11.70
C VAL A 200 -5.85 -16.85 12.16
N GLU A 201 -4.80 -16.37 11.51
CA GLU A 201 -3.42 -16.66 11.94
C GLU A 201 -3.12 -16.06 13.32
N LYS A 202 -3.59 -14.84 13.60
CA LYS A 202 -3.45 -14.23 14.93
C LYS A 202 -4.23 -15.00 16.01
N GLU A 203 -5.45 -15.44 15.71
CA GLU A 203 -6.23 -16.30 16.62
C GLU A 203 -5.56 -17.66 16.85
N MET A 204 -5.01 -18.28 15.79
CA MET A 204 -4.24 -19.51 15.90
C MET A 204 -3.02 -19.34 16.80
N ARG A 205 -2.22 -18.27 16.62
CA ARG A 205 -1.06 -18.01 17.49
C ARG A 205 -1.46 -17.70 18.93
N ARG A 206 -2.58 -17.01 19.14
CA ARG A 206 -3.11 -16.74 20.48
C ARG A 206 -3.55 -18.03 21.16
N ASN A 207 -4.33 -18.85 20.47
CA ASN A 207 -4.79 -20.15 20.98
C ASN A 207 -3.63 -21.13 21.21
N GLU A 208 -2.60 -21.11 20.36
CA GLU A 208 -1.38 -21.91 20.55
C GLU A 208 -0.60 -21.48 21.79
N LYS A 209 -0.55 -20.16 22.06
CA LYS A 209 0.10 -19.61 23.26
C LYS A 209 -0.73 -19.80 24.54
N GLU A 210 -2.06 -19.88 24.41
CA GLU A 210 -3.01 -20.14 25.50
C GLU A 210 -3.23 -21.65 25.75
N ARG A 211 -2.69 -22.55 24.91
CA ARG A 211 -2.71 -23.99 25.23
C ARG A 211 -1.90 -24.23 26.51
N PRO A 212 -2.52 -24.81 27.56
CA PRO A 212 -1.76 -25.21 28.74
C PRO A 212 -0.70 -26.22 28.29
N GLY A 213 0.58 -25.89 28.48
CA GLY A 213 1.67 -26.81 28.20
C GLY A 213 1.44 -28.13 28.94
N ASP A 214 1.68 -29.26 28.26
CA ASP A 214 1.46 -30.61 28.79
C ASP A 214 1.91 -30.68 30.26
N LEU A 215 0.95 -30.85 31.18
CA LEU A 215 1.18 -30.88 32.63
C LEU A 215 2.32 -31.84 33.02
N HIS A 216 2.45 -32.93 32.25
CA HIS A 216 3.52 -33.90 32.38
C HIS A 216 4.91 -33.30 32.18
N LYS A 217 5.11 -32.38 31.22
CA LYS A 217 6.42 -31.75 30.98
C LYS A 217 6.83 -30.84 32.14
N THR A 218 5.89 -30.10 32.71
CA THR A 218 6.12 -29.29 33.91
C THR A 218 6.41 -30.18 35.13
N LEU A 219 5.69 -31.30 35.27
CA LEU A 219 5.90 -32.28 36.35
C LEU A 219 7.25 -33.02 36.22
N PHE A 220 7.61 -33.47 35.01
CA PHE A 220 8.90 -34.12 34.75
C PHE A 220 10.06 -33.19 35.05
N PHE A 221 9.97 -31.91 34.67
CA PHE A 221 10.98 -30.92 35.00
C PHE A 221 11.12 -30.71 36.51
N GLY A 222 9.99 -30.59 37.23
CA GLY A 222 9.98 -30.51 38.68
C GLY A 222 10.65 -31.70 39.37
N ILE A 223 10.32 -32.93 38.94
CA ILE A 223 10.93 -34.16 39.48
C ILE A 223 12.43 -34.19 39.19
N ALA A 224 12.87 -33.86 37.97
CA ALA A 224 14.27 -33.86 37.59
C ALA A 224 15.10 -32.85 38.42
N CYS A 225 14.56 -31.66 38.71
CA CYS A 225 15.25 -30.68 39.54
C CYS A 225 15.44 -31.18 40.98
N VAL A 226 14.41 -31.81 41.56
CA VAL A 226 14.50 -32.35 42.94
C VAL A 226 15.51 -33.48 43.01
N THR A 227 15.50 -34.41 42.05
CA THR A 227 16.45 -35.55 42.06
C THR A 227 17.90 -35.09 41.91
N ILE A 228 18.16 -34.12 41.03
CA ILE A 228 19.50 -33.52 40.87
C ILE A 228 19.93 -32.80 42.15
N GLY A 229 19.03 -32.05 42.81
CA GLY A 229 19.32 -31.36 44.06
C GLY A 229 19.68 -32.32 45.20
N VAL A 230 18.97 -33.44 45.32
CA VAL A 230 19.28 -34.48 46.32
C VAL A 230 20.61 -35.18 46.01
N LEU A 231 20.85 -35.53 44.74
CA LEU A 231 22.14 -36.11 44.31
C LEU A 231 23.31 -35.17 44.59
N PHE A 232 23.14 -33.87 44.32
CA PHE A 232 24.15 -32.86 44.61
C PHE A 232 24.39 -32.74 46.11
N ALA A 233 23.35 -32.64 46.94
CA ALA A 233 23.46 -32.53 48.39
C ALA A 233 24.15 -33.76 49.03
N LEU A 234 23.94 -34.95 48.47
CA LEU A 234 24.65 -36.17 48.85
C LEU A 234 26.11 -36.16 48.38
N HIS A 235 26.38 -35.72 47.15
CA HIS A 235 27.74 -35.65 46.61
C HIS A 235 28.60 -34.60 47.32
N THR A 236 28.03 -33.48 47.72
CA THR A 236 28.73 -32.44 48.48
C THR A 236 28.82 -32.74 49.98
N GLY A 237 28.25 -33.86 50.46
CA GLY A 237 28.32 -34.27 51.86
C GLY A 237 27.57 -33.37 52.83
N ILE A 238 26.55 -32.64 52.37
CA ILE A 238 25.78 -31.69 53.20
C ILE A 238 24.80 -32.43 54.12
N ILE A 239 24.41 -33.66 53.77
CA ILE A 239 23.48 -34.48 54.57
C ILE A 239 24.29 -35.50 55.39
N VAL A 240 24.40 -35.26 56.69
CA VAL A 240 24.97 -36.20 57.66
C VAL A 240 23.82 -37.07 58.20
N ILE A 241 23.81 -38.36 57.87
CA ILE A 241 22.79 -39.30 58.35
C ILE A 241 23.20 -39.78 59.75
N GLU A 242 22.57 -39.25 60.79
CA GLU A 242 22.72 -39.73 62.16
C GLU A 242 21.86 -41.00 62.36
N GLN A 243 22.51 -42.14 62.59
CA GLN A 243 21.81 -43.41 62.81
C GLN A 243 21.27 -43.46 64.25
N VAL A 244 20.01 -43.07 64.44
CA VAL A 244 19.31 -43.26 65.71
C VAL A 244 18.86 -44.72 65.83
N GLN A 245 19.52 -45.48 66.70
CA GLN A 245 19.10 -46.81 67.14
C GLN A 245 17.83 -46.69 68.01
N ILE A 246 16.66 -46.97 67.44
CA ILE A 246 15.41 -47.04 68.21
C ILE A 246 15.36 -48.40 68.92
N LYS A 247 15.69 -48.40 70.22
CA LYS A 247 15.41 -49.51 71.14
C LYS A 247 13.89 -49.60 71.37
N GLU A 248 13.28 -50.69 70.94
CA GLU A 248 11.92 -51.07 71.38
C GLU A 248 11.89 -51.27 72.90
N LYS A 249 11.04 -50.50 73.60
CA LYS A 249 10.63 -50.81 74.99
C LYS A 249 9.18 -51.28 74.98
N LYS A 250 9.00 -52.57 75.25
CA LYS A 250 7.74 -53.21 75.67
C LYS A 250 7.38 -52.81 77.10
N GLY A 251 6.07 -52.74 77.36
CA GLY A 251 5.44 -52.67 78.68
C GLY A 251 4.83 -51.29 78.95
N ASN A 252 3.61 -51.13 79.45
CA ASN A 252 2.76 -52.06 80.18
C ASN A 252 1.32 -51.52 80.17
N GLU A 253 0.33 -52.41 80.20
CA GLU A 253 -1.10 -52.10 80.22
C GLU A 253 -1.57 -51.51 81.57
N ARG A 254 -2.84 -51.07 81.56
CA ARG A 254 -3.82 -50.96 82.67
C ARG A 254 -3.76 -49.64 83.47
N LYS A 255 -4.86 -48.93 83.76
CA LYS A 255 -6.27 -49.33 83.98
C LYS A 255 -7.16 -48.06 84.12
N ILE A 256 -8.40 -48.15 83.63
CA ILE A 256 -9.68 -47.83 84.32
C ILE A 256 -10.07 -46.36 84.66
N SER A 257 -11.18 -45.95 84.02
CA SER A 257 -12.42 -45.34 84.55
C SER A 257 -12.49 -43.90 85.06
N GLY A 258 -13.51 -43.20 84.56
CA GLY A 258 -14.54 -42.45 85.31
C GLY A 258 -14.08 -41.14 85.93
N ASP A 259 -14.39 -40.00 85.34
CA ASP A 259 -15.64 -39.24 85.54
C ASP A 259 -15.73 -38.64 86.95
N GLU A 260 -15.48 -37.33 87.07
CA GLU A 260 -16.31 -36.40 87.83
C GLU A 260 -15.92 -34.94 87.55
N LYS A 261 -16.88 -34.06 87.82
CA LYS A 261 -17.11 -32.74 87.23
C LYS A 261 -16.70 -31.62 88.24
N PRO A 262 -17.08 -30.33 88.08
CA PRO A 262 -16.18 -29.17 88.17
C PRO A 262 -16.39 -28.29 89.44
N LEU A 263 -15.93 -27.02 89.38
CA LEU A 263 -16.02 -25.90 90.35
C LEU A 263 -14.74 -25.79 91.21
N GLU A 264 -14.17 -24.63 91.56
CA GLU A 264 -14.56 -23.22 91.54
C GLU A 264 -13.28 -22.39 91.83
N GLU A 265 -13.33 -21.08 91.50
CA GLU A 265 -12.41 -19.98 91.88
C GLU A 265 -11.00 -19.87 91.23
#